data_AF-A0A354U7Y7-F1
#
_entry.id   AF-A0A354U7Y7-F1
#
_cell.length_a   1.000
_cell.length_b   1.000
_cell.length_c   1.000
_cell.angle_alpha   90.00
_cell.angle_beta   90.00
_cell.angle_gamma   90.00
#
_symmetry.space_group_name_H-M   'P 1'
#
loop_
_entity.id
_entity.type
_entity.pdbx_description
1 polymer ?
#
loop_
_entity_poly.entity_id
_entity_poly.type
_entity_poly.pdbx_seq_one_letter_code
_entity_poly.pdbx_strand_id
1 'polypeptide(L)'
;MYNQMLMPVVTSKLFPVGIIGFFCLLMVMLLISTDDARLFNASCCITQDMILPLFKKRITPEKHITLIRFTTLGVAIFFLLAAMFMTQMDYINMLMTILTAIWLGGSGPIMVFGLYTRFGNLAGAWASLILGSGTSVLGLIFQRNWAKTIYPWLDANGWVESLDSFLVTVSAPFDPWIRWSMDPVKFPINSYEILFISIMLSIIGYVAFSFIFYKPFNLDKLLHRGEYSDAEDEVPAGKTKFSIKALILDKMVGITPEYSRGDRIIAWSVFALFLYNFVLAFLVPLIWNLFQSWPKSWWNTYFWITFLAVPVATGLVSTVWFMIGGTHDTIRLFRDLARRVENPDDNGQVLAEDTEQQK
;
A
#
# COMPACT_ATOMS: atom_id res chain seq x y z
N MET A 1 -26.00 -0.83 -4.39
CA MET A 1 -26.09 0.47 -3.68
C MET A 1 -26.78 0.39 -2.31
N TYR A 2 -27.87 -0.38 -2.13
CA TYR A 2 -28.66 -0.43 -0.88
C TYR A 2 -27.82 -0.68 0.40
N ASN A 3 -26.89 -1.64 0.39
CA ASN A 3 -26.07 -1.95 1.58
C ASN A 3 -25.03 -0.88 1.96
N GLN A 4 -24.63 0.00 1.04
CA GLN A 4 -23.62 1.03 1.31
C GLN A 4 -24.21 2.28 1.96
N MET A 5 -25.44 2.62 1.59
CA MET A 5 -26.17 3.71 2.23
C MET A 5 -26.69 3.34 3.62
N LEU A 6 -26.62 2.06 4.01
CA LEU A 6 -27.08 1.58 5.31
C LEU A 6 -26.41 2.33 6.47
N MET A 7 -25.07 2.45 6.46
CA MET A 7 -24.33 3.12 7.54
C MET A 7 -24.72 4.60 7.68
N PRO A 8 -24.67 5.42 6.61
CA PRO A 8 -25.11 6.81 6.67
C PRO A 8 -26.57 6.97 7.11
N VAL A 9 -27.48 6.14 6.57
CA VAL A 9 -28.92 6.23 6.87
C VAL A 9 -29.20 5.85 8.32
N VAL A 10 -28.65 4.73 8.80
CA VAL A 10 -28.84 4.29 10.20
C VAL A 10 -28.22 5.29 11.17
N THR A 11 -27.00 5.77 10.90
CA THR A 11 -26.33 6.76 11.76
C THR A 11 -27.14 8.06 11.85
N SER A 12 -27.72 8.53 10.74
CA SER A 12 -28.58 9.72 10.72
C SER A 12 -29.86 9.58 11.55
N LYS A 13 -30.34 8.34 11.76
CA LYS A 13 -31.52 8.05 12.57
C LYS A 13 -31.19 7.79 14.03
N LEU A 14 -29.97 7.31 14.32
CA LEU A 14 -29.55 6.92 15.66
C LEU A 14 -28.91 8.08 16.43
N PHE A 15 -28.20 8.98 15.75
CA PHE A 15 -27.43 10.04 16.41
C PHE A 15 -28.22 11.34 16.60
N PRO A 16 -28.05 12.04 17.74
CA PRO A 16 -28.53 13.41 17.92
C PRO A 16 -27.91 14.39 16.91
N VAL A 17 -28.64 15.45 16.58
CA VAL A 17 -28.24 16.47 15.58
C VAL A 17 -26.83 17.02 15.81
N GLY A 18 -26.45 17.29 17.06
CA GLY A 18 -25.10 17.79 17.39
C GLY A 18 -23.98 16.78 17.11
N ILE A 19 -24.20 15.49 17.41
CA ILE A 19 -23.22 14.42 17.17
C ILE A 19 -23.08 14.18 15.65
N ILE A 20 -24.17 14.25 14.89
CA ILE A 20 -24.13 14.17 13.43
C ILE A 20 -23.27 15.31 12.86
N GLY A 21 -23.44 16.54 13.35
CA GLY A 21 -22.64 17.69 12.93
C GLY A 21 -21.13 17.47 13.15
N PHE A 22 -20.74 17.03 14.35
CA PHE A 22 -19.34 16.69 14.65
C PHE A 22 -18.82 15.53 13.80
N PHE A 23 -19.64 14.50 13.57
CA PHE A 23 -19.27 13.38 12.72
C PHE A 23 -19.03 13.80 11.27
N CYS A 24 -19.91 14.64 10.70
CA CYS A 24 -19.73 15.20 9.36
C CYS A 24 -18.47 16.07 9.26
N LEU A 25 -18.23 16.94 10.26
CA LEU A 25 -17.01 17.74 10.31
C LEU A 25 -15.76 16.85 10.32
N LEU A 26 -15.75 15.81 11.16
CA LEU A 26 -14.65 14.85 11.24
C LEU A 26 -14.44 14.13 9.90
N MET A 27 -15.50 13.74 9.19
CA MET A 27 -15.37 13.15 7.85
C MET A 27 -14.74 14.11 6.84
N VAL A 28 -15.12 15.39 6.85
CA VAL A 28 -14.51 16.40 5.97
C VAL A 28 -13.04 16.63 6.31
N MET A 29 -12.70 16.69 7.61
CA MET A 29 -11.31 16.84 8.04
C MET A 29 -10.46 15.63 7.64
N LEU A 30 -10.98 14.41 7.79
CA LEU A 30 -10.31 13.18 7.34
C LEU A 30 -10.10 13.17 5.82
N LEU A 31 -11.10 13.59 5.06
CA LEU A 31 -11.00 13.72 3.60
C LEU A 31 -9.88 14.70 3.22
N ILE A 32 -9.91 15.92 3.76
CA ILE A 32 -8.91 16.97 3.47
C ILE A 32 -7.50 16.49 3.83
N SER A 33 -7.32 15.90 5.02
CA SER A 33 -6.00 15.41 5.46
C SER A 33 -5.43 14.32 4.55
N THR A 34 -6.28 13.47 3.99
CA THR A 34 -5.86 12.39 3.09
C THR A 34 -5.58 12.90 1.68
N ASP A 35 -6.44 13.76 1.17
CA ASP A 35 -6.34 14.27 -0.21
C ASP A 35 -5.17 15.24 -0.37
N ASP A 36 -4.90 16.10 0.62
CA ASP A 36 -3.74 17.00 0.61
C ASP A 36 -2.42 16.20 0.54
N ALA A 37 -2.26 15.20 1.42
CA ALA A 37 -1.08 14.34 1.41
C ALA A 37 -0.92 13.58 0.09
N ARG A 38 -2.01 13.10 -0.53
CA ARG A 38 -1.95 12.40 -1.83
C ARG A 38 -1.55 13.33 -2.97
N LEU A 39 -2.16 14.52 -3.03
CA LEU A 39 -1.84 15.53 -4.05
C LEU A 39 -0.39 15.98 -3.93
N PHE A 40 0.08 16.27 -2.71
CA PHE A 40 1.46 16.66 -2.47
C PHE A 40 2.44 15.57 -2.89
N ASN A 41 2.26 14.33 -2.42
CA ASN A 41 3.16 13.23 -2.77
C ASN A 41 3.19 12.94 -4.27
N ALA A 42 2.03 12.89 -4.94
CA ALA A 42 1.97 12.68 -6.39
C ALA A 42 2.68 13.80 -7.15
N SER A 43 2.51 15.04 -6.71
CA SER A 43 3.14 16.21 -7.34
C SER A 43 4.65 16.20 -7.16
N CYS A 44 5.13 15.93 -5.94
CA CYS A 44 6.56 15.81 -5.65
C CYS A 44 7.21 14.69 -6.47
N CYS A 45 6.62 13.50 -6.53
CA CYS A 45 7.15 12.40 -7.36
C CYS A 45 7.21 12.79 -8.84
N ILE A 46 6.14 13.37 -9.40
CA ILE A 46 6.15 13.80 -10.81
C ILE A 46 7.23 14.87 -11.03
N THR A 47 7.33 15.85 -10.14
CA THR A 47 8.32 16.91 -10.26
C THR A 47 9.75 16.37 -10.13
N GLN A 48 10.03 15.52 -9.13
CA GLN A 48 11.37 15.01 -8.83
C GLN A 48 11.83 13.88 -9.76
N ASP A 49 10.94 12.94 -10.09
CA ASP A 49 11.31 11.72 -10.81
C ASP A 49 11.10 11.86 -12.33
N MET A 50 10.17 12.71 -12.77
CA MET A 50 9.84 12.85 -14.19
C MET A 50 10.28 14.17 -14.78
N ILE A 51 10.12 15.29 -14.05
CA ILE A 51 10.37 16.61 -14.60
C ILE A 51 11.81 17.05 -14.37
N LEU A 52 12.29 17.01 -13.12
CA LEU A 52 13.65 17.44 -12.73
C LEU A 52 14.78 16.76 -13.49
N PRO A 53 14.73 15.43 -13.78
CA PRO A 53 15.80 14.75 -14.52
C PRO A 53 15.90 15.18 -15.98
N LEU A 54 14.84 15.80 -16.53
CA LEU A 54 14.87 16.36 -17.89
C LEU A 54 15.64 17.69 -17.95
N PHE A 55 15.88 18.33 -16.80
CA PHE A 55 16.68 19.55 -16.73
C PHE A 55 18.15 19.22 -16.63
N LYS A 56 18.94 19.72 -17.58
CA LYS A 56 20.40 19.54 -17.64
C LYS A 56 21.18 20.42 -16.66
N LYS A 57 20.51 21.30 -15.92
CA LYS A 57 21.13 22.28 -15.00
C LYS A 57 20.33 22.31 -13.71
N ARG A 58 21.03 22.64 -12.60
CA ARG A 58 20.38 22.81 -11.31
C ARG A 58 19.35 23.93 -11.34
N ILE A 59 18.14 23.61 -10.93
CA ILE A 59 17.03 24.58 -10.83
C ILE A 59 17.13 25.29 -9.49
N THR A 60 16.96 26.61 -9.49
CA THR A 60 16.94 27.40 -8.25
C THR A 60 15.76 26.99 -7.35
N PRO A 61 15.90 27.05 -6.01
CA PRO A 61 14.85 26.62 -5.08
C PRO A 61 13.47 27.26 -5.34
N GLU A 62 13.44 28.56 -5.64
CA GLU A 62 12.19 29.29 -5.93
C GLU A 62 11.46 28.72 -7.17
N LYS A 63 12.21 28.41 -8.23
CA LYS A 63 11.66 27.81 -9.45
C LYS A 63 11.21 26.38 -9.19
N HIS A 64 11.93 25.63 -8.36
CA HIS A 64 11.54 24.28 -7.97
C HIS A 64 10.21 24.28 -7.20
N ILE A 65 10.04 25.16 -6.21
CA ILE A 65 8.78 25.29 -5.45
C ILE A 65 7.63 25.72 -6.38
N THR A 66 7.90 26.66 -7.29
CA THR A 66 6.90 27.12 -8.26
C THR A 66 6.46 25.98 -9.19
N LEU A 67 7.42 25.15 -9.64
CA LEU A 67 7.14 23.97 -10.45
C LEU A 67 6.25 22.97 -9.70
N ILE A 68 6.58 22.64 -8.45
CA ILE A 68 5.75 21.74 -7.62
C ILE A 68 4.33 22.29 -7.50
N ARG A 69 4.14 23.58 -7.23
CA ARG A 69 2.80 24.20 -7.14
C ARG A 69 2.00 24.07 -8.44
N PHE A 70 2.62 24.29 -9.59
CA PHE A 70 1.95 24.10 -10.88
C PHE A 70 1.64 22.62 -11.15
N THR A 71 2.54 21.71 -10.81
CA THR A 71 2.28 20.27 -10.89
C THR A 71 1.11 19.88 -9.98
N THR A 72 1.02 20.40 -8.75
CA THR A 72 -0.12 20.18 -7.85
C THR A 72 -1.43 20.66 -8.43
N LEU A 73 -1.47 21.85 -9.03
CA LEU A 73 -2.67 22.30 -9.72
C LEU A 73 -3.06 21.37 -10.88
N GLY A 74 -2.09 20.94 -11.68
CA GLY A 74 -2.31 20.00 -12.79
C GLY A 74 -2.85 18.65 -12.32
N VAL A 75 -2.27 18.08 -11.27
CA VAL A 75 -2.73 16.83 -10.64
C VAL A 75 -4.14 17.00 -10.09
N ALA A 76 -4.44 18.10 -9.38
CA ALA A 76 -5.78 18.36 -8.86
C ALA A 76 -6.84 18.46 -9.96
N ILE A 77 -6.55 19.16 -11.06
CA ILE A 77 -7.45 19.25 -12.23
C ILE A 77 -7.65 17.86 -12.85
N PHE A 78 -6.58 17.07 -13.00
CA PHE A 78 -6.67 15.71 -13.53
C PHE A 78 -7.56 14.82 -12.65
N PHE A 79 -7.36 14.86 -11.33
CA PHE A 79 -8.19 14.11 -10.38
C PHE A 79 -9.65 14.55 -10.44
N LEU A 80 -9.92 15.85 -10.56
CA LEU A 80 -11.28 16.38 -10.70
C LEU A 80 -11.95 15.84 -11.98
N LEU A 81 -11.26 15.90 -13.12
CA LEU A 81 -11.77 15.37 -14.38
C LEU A 81 -12.02 13.86 -14.27
N ALA A 82 -11.06 13.10 -13.73
CA ALA A 82 -11.21 11.66 -13.53
C ALA A 82 -12.40 11.32 -12.62
N ALA A 83 -12.59 12.08 -11.53
CA ALA A 83 -13.72 11.91 -10.61
C ALA A 83 -15.07 12.18 -11.30
N MET A 84 -15.15 13.16 -12.20
CA MET A 84 -16.37 13.43 -12.97
C MET A 84 -16.74 12.29 -13.93
N PHE A 85 -15.74 11.59 -14.49
CA PHE A 85 -15.96 10.47 -15.42
C PHE A 85 -16.06 9.08 -14.76
N MET A 86 -15.71 8.96 -13.49
CA MET A 86 -15.83 7.72 -12.73
C MET A 86 -17.22 7.62 -12.08
N THR A 87 -18.13 6.91 -12.75
CA THR A 87 -19.38 6.47 -12.13
C THR A 87 -19.14 5.18 -11.36
N GLN A 88 -19.57 5.14 -10.11
CA GLN A 88 -19.38 3.98 -9.24
C GLN A 88 -20.36 2.86 -9.63
N MET A 89 -19.91 1.95 -10.49
CA MET A 89 -20.73 0.84 -11.02
C MET A 89 -20.84 -0.35 -10.04
N ASP A 90 -19.85 -0.50 -9.15
CA ASP A 90 -19.70 -1.65 -8.25
C ASP A 90 -19.68 -1.28 -6.77
N TYR A 91 -19.51 -2.29 -5.91
CA TYR A 91 -19.31 -2.04 -4.50
C TYR A 91 -18.06 -1.17 -4.25
N ILE A 92 -18.13 -0.16 -3.37
CA ILE A 92 -17.03 0.79 -3.11
C ILE A 92 -15.74 0.05 -2.73
N ASN A 93 -15.86 -1.00 -1.93
CA ASN A 93 -14.73 -1.82 -1.54
C ASN A 93 -14.10 -2.56 -2.73
N MET A 94 -14.89 -3.02 -3.70
CA MET A 94 -14.37 -3.69 -4.90
C MET A 94 -13.65 -2.70 -5.81
N LEU A 95 -14.22 -1.51 -6.00
CA LEU A 95 -13.56 -0.43 -6.74
C LEU A 95 -12.24 0.00 -6.08
N MET A 96 -12.25 0.21 -4.77
CA MET A 96 -11.04 0.54 -4.01
C MET A 96 -10.00 -0.59 -4.09
N THR A 97 -10.44 -1.84 -4.06
CA THR A 97 -9.55 -3.01 -4.16
C THR A 97 -8.86 -3.05 -5.53
N ILE A 98 -9.59 -2.88 -6.62
CA ILE A 98 -8.98 -2.94 -7.96
C ILE A 98 -8.09 -1.73 -8.26
N LEU A 99 -8.45 -0.55 -7.77
CA LEU A 99 -7.57 0.64 -7.85
C LEU A 99 -6.28 0.43 -7.06
N THR A 100 -6.37 -0.16 -5.88
CA THR A 100 -5.21 -0.52 -5.06
C THR A 100 -4.38 -1.62 -5.74
N ALA A 101 -5.01 -2.56 -6.44
CA ALA A 101 -4.35 -3.65 -7.13
C ALA A 101 -3.42 -3.17 -8.26
N ILE A 102 -3.75 -2.07 -8.94
CA ILE A 102 -2.89 -1.49 -9.98
C ILE A 102 -1.49 -1.18 -9.43
N TRP A 103 -1.41 -0.68 -8.18
CA TRP A 103 -0.13 -0.37 -7.55
C TRP A 103 0.45 -1.56 -6.81
N LEU A 104 -0.33 -2.17 -5.91
CA LEU A 104 0.13 -3.24 -5.02
C LEU A 104 0.51 -4.49 -5.81
N GLY A 105 -0.22 -4.75 -6.91
CA GLY A 105 -0.04 -5.90 -7.76
C GLY A 105 1.34 -5.98 -8.40
N GLY A 106 1.98 -4.85 -8.71
CA GLY A 106 3.31 -4.83 -9.34
C GLY A 106 4.47 -4.44 -8.41
N SER A 107 4.23 -3.52 -7.46
CA SER A 107 5.29 -2.92 -6.63
C SER A 107 5.80 -3.83 -5.49
N GLY A 108 4.92 -4.68 -4.94
CA GLY A 108 5.24 -5.52 -3.78
C GLY A 108 6.49 -6.39 -4.01
N PRO A 109 6.52 -7.23 -5.06
CA PRO A 109 7.67 -8.09 -5.34
C PRO A 109 8.94 -7.31 -5.67
N ILE A 110 8.82 -6.14 -6.29
CA ILE A 110 9.97 -5.28 -6.63
C ILE A 110 10.67 -4.79 -5.37
N MET A 111 9.90 -4.31 -4.40
CA MET A 111 10.46 -3.81 -3.14
C MET A 111 11.06 -4.95 -2.31
N VAL A 112 10.34 -6.07 -2.17
CA VAL A 112 10.81 -7.21 -1.36
C VAL A 112 12.02 -7.88 -1.99
N PHE A 113 11.95 -8.27 -3.26
CA PHE A 113 13.07 -8.97 -3.88
C PHE A 113 14.22 -8.03 -4.25
N GLY A 114 13.95 -6.77 -4.61
CA GLY A 114 15.01 -5.80 -4.90
C GLY A 114 15.89 -5.45 -3.70
N LEU A 115 15.33 -5.39 -2.49
CA LEU A 115 16.07 -4.99 -1.28
C LEU A 115 16.64 -6.17 -0.48
N TYR A 116 16.12 -7.38 -0.68
CA TYR A 116 16.44 -8.55 0.16
C TYR A 116 16.93 -9.77 -0.62
N THR A 117 16.97 -9.76 -1.95
CA THR A 117 17.50 -10.91 -2.72
C THR A 117 18.59 -10.52 -3.70
N ARG A 118 19.52 -11.46 -3.92
CA ARG A 118 20.67 -11.30 -4.82
C ARG A 118 20.35 -11.64 -6.28
N PHE A 119 19.11 -12.01 -6.57
CA PHE A 119 18.64 -12.30 -7.93
C PHE A 119 17.79 -11.17 -8.51
N GLY A 120 17.36 -10.20 -7.70
CA GLY A 120 16.53 -9.10 -8.16
C GLY A 120 17.22 -8.29 -9.25
N ASN A 121 16.53 -8.09 -10.38
CA ASN A 121 17.06 -7.32 -11.50
C ASN A 121 15.98 -6.51 -12.21
N LEU A 122 16.42 -5.64 -13.13
CA LEU A 122 15.55 -4.73 -13.87
C LEU A 122 14.53 -5.48 -14.75
N ALA A 123 14.91 -6.61 -15.36
CA ALA A 123 13.99 -7.40 -16.18
C ALA A 123 12.85 -8.00 -15.35
N GLY A 124 13.16 -8.56 -14.18
CA GLY A 124 12.18 -9.03 -13.21
C GLY A 124 11.27 -7.90 -12.71
N ALA A 125 11.83 -6.72 -12.46
CA ALA A 125 11.05 -5.56 -12.04
C ALA A 125 10.03 -5.12 -13.10
N TRP A 126 10.44 -5.03 -14.37
CA TRP A 126 9.52 -4.74 -15.47
C TRP A 126 8.48 -5.83 -15.68
N ALA A 127 8.87 -7.10 -15.61
CA ALA A 127 7.93 -8.22 -15.72
C ALA A 127 6.87 -8.16 -14.61
N SER A 128 7.27 -7.83 -13.38
CA SER A 128 6.37 -7.64 -12.24
C SER A 128 5.37 -6.51 -12.47
N LEU A 129 5.82 -5.35 -12.95
CA LEU A 129 4.94 -4.22 -13.25
C LEU A 129 3.94 -4.57 -14.36
N ILE A 130 4.43 -5.14 -15.47
CA ILE A 130 3.59 -5.44 -16.63
C ILE A 130 2.56 -6.51 -16.29
N LEU A 131 2.98 -7.60 -15.64
CA LEU A 131 2.08 -8.70 -15.32
C LEU A 131 1.15 -8.37 -14.14
N GLY A 132 1.66 -7.74 -13.08
CA GLY A 132 0.86 -7.34 -11.92
C GLY A 132 -0.09 -6.19 -12.26
N SER A 133 0.47 -4.99 -12.46
CA SER A 133 -0.31 -3.78 -12.72
C SER A 133 -1.13 -3.90 -14.01
N GLY A 134 -0.57 -4.52 -15.07
CA GLY A 134 -1.30 -4.74 -16.32
C GLY A 134 -2.52 -5.64 -16.16
N THR A 135 -2.42 -6.74 -15.39
CA THR A 135 -3.59 -7.60 -15.11
C THR A 135 -4.68 -6.85 -14.36
N SER A 136 -4.32 -6.00 -13.39
CA SER A 136 -5.30 -5.18 -12.66
C SER A 136 -5.97 -4.12 -13.54
N VAL A 137 -5.21 -3.46 -14.42
CA VAL A 137 -5.76 -2.49 -15.38
C VAL A 137 -6.69 -3.19 -16.37
N LEU A 138 -6.29 -4.33 -16.93
CA LEU A 138 -7.14 -5.14 -17.82
C LEU A 138 -8.40 -5.59 -17.11
N GLY A 139 -8.28 -6.05 -15.86
CA GLY A 139 -9.40 -6.42 -15.01
C GLY A 139 -10.38 -5.27 -14.82
N LEU A 140 -9.89 -4.05 -14.59
CA LEU A 140 -10.73 -2.85 -14.44
C LEU A 140 -11.45 -2.48 -15.73
N ILE A 141 -10.75 -2.54 -16.86
CA ILE A 141 -11.33 -2.27 -18.19
C ILE A 141 -12.40 -3.32 -18.50
N PHE A 142 -12.14 -4.58 -18.18
CA PHE A 142 -13.09 -5.68 -18.42
C PHE A 142 -14.31 -5.54 -17.53
N GLN A 143 -14.15 -5.34 -16.22
CA GLN A 143 -15.26 -5.11 -15.30
C GLN A 143 -16.14 -3.92 -15.74
N ARG A 144 -15.52 -2.80 -16.14
CA ARG A 144 -16.24 -1.59 -16.56
C ARG A 144 -17.01 -1.76 -17.87
N ASN A 145 -16.46 -2.47 -18.84
CA ASN A 145 -17.04 -2.62 -20.19
C ASN A 145 -17.76 -3.96 -20.41
N TRP A 146 -17.88 -4.79 -19.36
CA TRP A 146 -18.40 -6.15 -19.45
C TRP A 146 -19.78 -6.22 -20.08
N ALA A 147 -20.79 -5.68 -19.39
CA ALA A 147 -22.18 -5.74 -19.82
C ALA A 147 -22.46 -4.92 -21.09
N LYS A 148 -21.67 -3.86 -21.34
CA LYS A 148 -21.94 -2.93 -22.44
C LYS A 148 -21.34 -3.38 -23.77
N THR A 149 -20.17 -4.02 -23.75
CA THR A 149 -19.39 -4.26 -24.98
C THR A 149 -18.83 -5.67 -25.04
N ILE A 150 -18.25 -6.17 -23.95
CA ILE A 150 -17.50 -7.42 -23.99
C ILE A 150 -18.43 -8.64 -24.04
N TYR A 151 -19.41 -8.72 -23.14
CA TYR A 151 -20.33 -9.85 -23.11
C TYR A 151 -21.18 -9.96 -24.39
N PRO A 152 -21.82 -8.88 -24.90
CA PRO A 152 -22.55 -8.97 -26.16
C PRO A 152 -21.68 -9.37 -27.35
N TRP A 153 -20.40 -8.97 -27.36
CA TRP A 153 -19.45 -9.37 -28.40
C TRP A 153 -19.08 -10.86 -28.30
N LEU A 154 -18.91 -11.39 -27.08
CA LEU A 154 -18.67 -12.82 -26.86
C LEU A 154 -19.87 -13.67 -27.27
N ASP A 155 -21.07 -13.19 -26.98
CA ASP A 155 -22.34 -13.85 -27.34
C ASP A 155 -22.53 -13.88 -28.87
N ALA A 156 -22.28 -12.74 -29.54
CA ALA A 156 -22.34 -12.66 -31.00
C ALA A 156 -21.36 -13.60 -31.72
N ASN A 157 -20.22 -13.94 -31.10
CA ASN A 157 -19.25 -14.90 -31.63
C ASN A 157 -19.49 -16.35 -31.16
N GLY A 158 -20.51 -16.60 -30.33
CA GLY A 158 -20.80 -17.94 -29.80
C GLY A 158 -19.76 -18.47 -28.82
N TRP A 159 -18.96 -17.60 -28.18
CA TRP A 159 -17.87 -17.99 -27.29
C TRP A 159 -18.29 -18.16 -25.84
N VAL A 160 -19.52 -17.77 -25.49
CA VAL A 160 -20.02 -17.75 -24.11
C VAL A 160 -19.98 -19.14 -23.49
N GLU A 161 -20.51 -20.17 -24.15
CA GLU A 161 -20.56 -21.54 -23.61
C GLU A 161 -19.17 -22.15 -23.42
N SER A 162 -18.25 -21.90 -24.37
CA SER A 162 -16.88 -22.40 -24.30
C SER A 162 -16.09 -21.75 -23.17
N LEU A 163 -16.22 -20.43 -23.03
CA LEU A 163 -15.57 -19.67 -21.96
C LEU A 163 -16.18 -19.98 -20.59
N ASP A 164 -17.49 -20.15 -20.49
CA ASP A 164 -18.16 -20.56 -19.25
C ASP A 164 -17.65 -21.94 -18.79
N SER A 165 -17.63 -22.91 -19.70
CA SER A 165 -17.10 -24.25 -19.40
C SER A 165 -15.65 -24.20 -18.91
N PHE A 166 -14.81 -23.37 -19.52
CA PHE A 166 -13.43 -23.15 -19.07
C PHE A 166 -13.37 -22.52 -17.66
N LEU A 167 -14.12 -21.44 -17.43
CA LEU A 167 -14.15 -20.74 -16.14
C LEU A 167 -14.66 -21.63 -15.01
N VAL A 168 -15.73 -22.39 -15.25
CA VAL A 168 -16.28 -23.34 -14.28
C VAL A 168 -15.28 -24.46 -14.01
N THR A 169 -14.63 -25.00 -15.05
CA THR A 169 -13.63 -26.07 -14.87
C THR A 169 -12.43 -25.61 -14.05
N VAL A 170 -11.93 -24.39 -14.30
CA VAL A 170 -10.79 -23.82 -13.58
C VAL A 170 -11.15 -23.46 -12.14
N SER A 171 -12.38 -22.99 -11.90
CA SER A 171 -12.84 -22.62 -10.56
C SER A 171 -13.40 -23.79 -9.73
N ALA A 172 -13.77 -24.92 -10.35
CA ALA A 172 -14.35 -26.09 -9.69
C ALA A 172 -13.56 -26.60 -8.46
N PRO A 173 -12.21 -26.63 -8.44
CA PRO A 173 -11.45 -27.04 -7.26
C PRO A 173 -11.64 -26.15 -6.02
N PHE A 174 -12.17 -24.94 -6.22
CA PHE A 174 -12.32 -23.91 -5.20
C PHE A 174 -13.80 -23.64 -4.83
N ASP A 175 -14.74 -24.41 -5.38
CA ASP A 175 -16.17 -24.36 -5.01
C ASP A 175 -16.32 -24.82 -3.54
N PRO A 176 -17.06 -24.11 -2.66
CA PRO A 176 -17.99 -23.00 -2.94
C PRO A 176 -17.44 -21.59 -2.78
N TRP A 177 -16.13 -21.41 -2.55
CA TRP A 177 -15.55 -20.10 -2.23
C TRP A 177 -15.27 -19.23 -3.45
N ILE A 178 -14.81 -19.84 -4.54
CA ILE A 178 -14.56 -19.16 -5.82
C ILE A 178 -15.38 -19.88 -6.89
N ARG A 179 -16.33 -19.17 -7.48
CA ARG A 179 -17.15 -19.66 -8.58
C ARG A 179 -17.13 -18.65 -9.71
N TRP A 180 -16.48 -19.02 -10.80
CA TRP A 180 -16.48 -18.24 -12.02
C TRP A 180 -17.51 -18.82 -12.98
N SER A 181 -18.57 -18.06 -13.23
CA SER A 181 -19.60 -18.39 -14.19
C SER A 181 -19.87 -17.17 -15.06
N MET A 182 -20.15 -17.38 -16.34
CA MET A 182 -20.56 -16.31 -17.22
C MET A 182 -21.92 -15.76 -16.82
N ASP A 183 -21.97 -14.43 -16.71
CA ASP A 183 -23.18 -13.67 -16.44
C ASP A 183 -23.21 -12.46 -17.38
N PRO A 184 -24.36 -12.15 -18.01
CA PRO A 184 -24.49 -11.05 -18.96
C PRO A 184 -24.28 -9.66 -18.32
N VAL A 185 -24.49 -9.54 -17.02
CA VAL A 185 -24.47 -8.28 -16.29
C VAL A 185 -23.22 -8.17 -15.44
N LYS A 186 -22.81 -9.26 -14.77
CA LYS A 186 -21.70 -9.26 -13.82
C LYS A 186 -20.46 -9.92 -14.42
N PHE A 187 -19.31 -9.26 -14.30
CA PHE A 187 -18.04 -9.88 -14.67
C PHE A 187 -17.75 -11.11 -13.76
N PRO A 188 -17.34 -12.26 -14.32
CA PRO A 188 -17.17 -13.51 -13.56
C PRO A 188 -16.14 -13.43 -12.44
N ILE A 189 -15.08 -12.63 -12.60
CA ILE A 189 -13.96 -12.54 -11.66
C ILE A 189 -14.07 -11.28 -10.81
N ASN A 190 -14.06 -11.43 -9.49
CA ASN A 190 -14.18 -10.31 -8.57
C ASN A 190 -12.88 -9.50 -8.45
N SER A 191 -12.95 -8.23 -8.04
CA SER A 191 -11.79 -7.36 -7.84
C SER A 191 -10.76 -7.91 -6.84
N TYR A 192 -11.20 -8.64 -5.80
CA TYR A 192 -10.29 -9.33 -4.88
C TYR A 192 -9.56 -10.50 -5.54
N GLU A 193 -10.22 -11.24 -6.42
CA GLU A 193 -9.62 -12.36 -7.16
C GLU A 193 -8.64 -11.82 -8.20
N ILE A 194 -8.97 -10.72 -8.90
CA ILE A 194 -8.06 -10.01 -9.80
C ILE A 194 -6.83 -9.54 -9.05
N LEU A 195 -6.98 -8.98 -7.85
CA LEU A 195 -5.85 -8.58 -7.00
C LEU A 195 -4.96 -9.80 -6.69
N PHE A 196 -5.55 -10.92 -6.29
CA PHE A 196 -4.80 -12.14 -5.99
C PHE A 196 -4.03 -12.65 -7.22
N ILE A 197 -4.70 -12.77 -8.37
CA ILE A 197 -4.10 -13.21 -9.63
C ILE A 197 -2.96 -12.26 -10.03
N SER A 198 -3.19 -10.95 -9.93
CA SER A 198 -2.18 -9.91 -10.22
C SER A 198 -0.92 -10.09 -9.38
N ILE A 199 -1.06 -10.26 -8.06
CA ILE A 199 0.08 -10.49 -7.15
C ILE A 199 0.80 -11.80 -7.52
N MET A 200 0.08 -12.88 -7.80
CA MET A 200 0.69 -14.16 -8.17
C MET A 200 1.48 -14.06 -9.48
N LEU A 201 0.88 -13.47 -10.51
CA LEU A 201 1.53 -13.26 -11.81
C LEU A 201 2.74 -12.33 -11.69
N SER A 202 2.66 -11.30 -10.85
CA SER A 202 3.78 -10.41 -10.56
C SER A 202 4.93 -11.14 -9.87
N ILE A 203 4.66 -11.95 -8.85
CA ILE A 203 5.70 -12.74 -8.15
C ILE A 203 6.33 -13.74 -9.13
N ILE A 204 5.52 -14.51 -9.85
CA ILE A 204 5.99 -15.51 -10.82
C ILE A 204 6.81 -14.82 -11.92
N GLY A 205 6.30 -13.72 -12.46
CA GLY A 205 6.96 -12.91 -13.47
C GLY A 205 8.29 -12.35 -13.00
N TYR A 206 8.32 -11.75 -11.81
CA TYR A 206 9.55 -11.23 -11.20
C TYR A 206 10.58 -12.34 -11.07
N VAL A 207 10.22 -13.46 -10.46
CA VAL A 207 11.14 -14.56 -10.18
C VAL A 207 11.64 -15.20 -11.50
N ALA A 208 10.74 -15.51 -12.42
CA ALA A 208 11.09 -16.14 -13.70
C ALA A 208 12.04 -15.26 -14.52
N PHE A 209 11.69 -13.99 -14.75
CA PHE A 209 12.54 -13.09 -15.53
C PHE A 209 13.83 -12.72 -14.80
N SER A 210 13.80 -12.65 -13.46
CA SER A 210 15.01 -12.45 -12.68
C SER A 210 16.01 -13.58 -12.85
N PHE A 211 15.55 -14.83 -12.90
CA PHE A 211 16.41 -15.99 -13.15
C PHE A 211 16.83 -16.14 -14.62
N ILE A 212 15.95 -15.85 -15.58
CA ILE A 212 16.27 -15.92 -17.01
C ILE A 212 17.38 -14.91 -17.39
N PHE A 213 17.28 -13.68 -16.87
CA PHE A 213 18.26 -12.62 -17.12
C PHE A 213 19.22 -12.40 -15.96
N TYR A 214 19.49 -13.45 -15.19
CA TYR A 214 20.31 -13.36 -13.99
C TYR A 214 21.73 -12.88 -14.32
N LYS A 215 22.15 -11.84 -13.60
CA LYS A 215 23.54 -11.39 -13.57
C LYS A 215 23.98 -11.31 -12.11
N PRO A 216 25.12 -11.89 -11.73
CA PRO A 216 25.61 -11.80 -10.37
C PRO A 216 25.99 -10.35 -10.06
N PHE A 217 25.52 -9.83 -8.92
CA PHE A 217 25.91 -8.53 -8.39
C PHE A 217 26.02 -8.61 -6.86
N ASN A 218 26.81 -7.70 -6.29
CA ASN A 218 26.97 -7.62 -4.85
C ASN A 218 25.93 -6.64 -4.27
N LEU A 219 24.82 -7.19 -3.77
CA LEU A 219 23.74 -6.41 -3.16
C LEU A 219 24.22 -5.65 -1.92
N ASP A 220 25.09 -6.26 -1.11
CA ASP A 220 25.60 -5.68 0.13
C ASP A 220 26.44 -4.43 -0.18
N LYS A 221 27.21 -4.46 -1.26
CA LYS A 221 27.92 -3.29 -1.79
C LYS A 221 26.97 -2.21 -2.33
N LEU A 222 25.92 -2.60 -3.07
CA LEU A 222 24.98 -1.65 -3.67
C LEU A 222 24.18 -0.87 -2.62
N LEU A 223 23.84 -1.53 -1.50
CA LEU A 223 23.03 -0.95 -0.43
C LEU A 223 23.87 -0.41 0.74
N HIS A 224 25.20 -0.38 0.60
CA HIS A 224 26.15 0.00 1.66
C HIS A 224 25.85 -0.71 2.99
N ARG A 225 25.74 -2.05 2.95
CA ARG A 225 25.43 -2.90 4.10
C ARG A 225 26.61 -3.82 4.45
N GLY A 226 26.73 -4.18 5.73
CA GLY A 226 27.68 -5.18 6.19
C GLY A 226 29.12 -4.71 6.04
N GLU A 227 29.92 -5.37 5.21
CA GLU A 227 31.33 -5.01 4.98
C GLU A 227 31.51 -3.67 4.24
N TYR A 228 30.45 -3.18 3.59
CA TYR A 228 30.47 -1.96 2.77
C TYR A 228 29.67 -0.79 3.38
N SER A 229 29.35 -0.84 4.68
CA SER A 229 28.64 0.27 5.34
C SER A 229 29.54 1.49 5.50
N ASP A 230 29.04 2.66 5.12
CA ASP A 230 29.77 3.94 5.23
C ASP A 230 29.88 4.44 6.69
N ALA A 231 29.16 3.79 7.62
CA ALA A 231 29.18 4.11 9.04
C ALA A 231 30.23 3.26 9.78
N GLU A 232 31.14 3.92 10.49
CA GLU A 232 32.04 3.28 11.47
C GLU A 232 31.28 2.63 12.65
N ASP A 233 29.97 2.93 12.79
CA ASP A 233 29.13 2.58 13.93
C ASP A 233 28.07 1.50 13.67
N GLU A 234 27.95 0.94 12.46
CA GLU A 234 27.11 -0.25 12.29
C GLU A 234 27.86 -1.46 12.87
N VAL A 235 27.29 -2.02 13.96
CA VAL A 235 27.76 -3.27 14.55
C VAL A 235 27.95 -4.28 13.43
N PRO A 236 29.17 -4.84 13.24
CA PRO A 236 29.41 -5.77 12.16
C PRO A 236 28.36 -6.88 12.26
N ALA A 237 27.85 -7.34 11.13
CA ALA A 237 27.00 -8.53 11.01
C ALA A 237 27.79 -9.78 11.47
N GLY A 238 28.09 -9.81 12.75
CA GLY A 238 29.00 -10.71 13.42
C GLY A 238 28.19 -11.61 14.31
N LYS A 239 27.69 -12.70 13.73
CA LYS A 239 27.33 -13.95 14.42
C LYS A 239 26.68 -13.75 15.80
N THR A 240 25.51 -13.08 15.88
CA THR A 240 24.71 -13.13 17.09
C THR A 240 24.31 -14.58 17.34
N LYS A 241 24.76 -15.14 18.48
CA LYS A 241 24.46 -16.52 18.90
C LYS A 241 22.94 -16.73 18.84
N PHE A 242 22.52 -17.82 18.22
CA PHE A 242 21.11 -18.15 17.99
C PHE A 242 20.35 -18.18 19.34
N SER A 243 19.59 -17.13 19.62
CA SER A 243 18.72 -17.01 20.80
C SER A 243 17.42 -16.39 20.34
N ILE A 244 16.28 -16.98 20.71
CA ILE A 244 14.95 -16.51 20.30
C ILE A 244 14.74 -15.04 20.73
N LYS A 245 15.28 -14.64 21.87
CA LYS A 245 15.28 -13.24 22.33
C LYS A 245 16.11 -12.33 21.42
N ALA A 246 17.28 -12.78 20.99
CA ALA A 246 18.12 -12.03 20.06
C ALA A 246 17.45 -11.94 18.68
N LEU A 247 16.82 -13.00 18.18
CA LEU A 247 16.13 -12.97 16.89
C LEU A 247 14.91 -12.02 16.91
N ILE A 248 14.15 -12.00 17.99
CA ILE A 248 13.01 -11.06 18.12
C ILE A 248 13.52 -9.62 18.25
N LEU A 249 14.49 -9.37 19.14
CA LEU A 249 14.97 -8.01 19.44
C LEU A 249 15.78 -7.40 18.29
N ASP A 250 16.69 -8.18 17.71
CA ASP A 250 17.71 -7.75 16.74
C ASP A 250 17.18 -7.80 15.29
N LYS A 251 16.36 -8.82 14.95
CA LYS A 251 15.90 -9.03 13.55
C LYS A 251 14.43 -8.74 13.29
N MET A 252 13.53 -8.87 14.27
CA MET A 252 12.09 -8.64 14.04
C MET A 252 11.61 -7.26 14.47
N VAL A 253 12.05 -6.75 15.62
CA VAL A 253 11.67 -5.41 16.08
C VAL A 253 12.68 -4.35 15.60
N GLY A 254 13.92 -4.75 15.31
CA GLY A 254 14.94 -3.84 14.75
C GLY A 254 15.26 -2.67 15.66
N ILE A 255 15.21 -2.88 16.99
CA ILE A 255 15.51 -1.82 17.96
C ILE A 255 17.03 -1.68 18.02
N THR A 256 17.54 -0.64 17.37
CA THR A 256 18.95 -0.29 17.42
C THR A 256 19.27 0.56 18.66
N PRO A 257 20.54 0.66 19.06
CA PRO A 257 20.97 1.49 20.19
C PRO A 257 20.52 2.96 20.07
N GLU A 258 20.41 3.48 18.84
CA GLU A 258 20.01 4.86 18.54
C GLU A 258 18.55 5.18 18.93
N TYR A 259 17.71 4.16 19.17
CA TYR A 259 16.33 4.40 19.57
C TYR A 259 16.25 5.14 20.90
N SER A 260 15.57 6.30 20.89
CA SER A 260 15.24 7.01 22.12
C SER A 260 14.32 6.18 23.01
N ARG A 261 14.18 6.57 24.28
CA ARG A 261 13.24 5.90 25.19
C ARG A 261 11.80 5.92 24.66
N GLY A 262 11.42 6.98 23.96
CA GLY A 262 10.11 7.10 23.31
C GLY A 262 9.97 6.14 22.13
N ASP A 263 10.97 6.11 21.25
CA ASP A 263 10.94 5.26 20.05
C ASP A 263 10.87 3.77 20.39
N ARG A 264 11.54 3.35 21.48
CA ARG A 264 11.43 1.96 21.97
C ARG A 264 10.01 1.62 22.41
N ILE A 265 9.32 2.52 23.11
CA ILE A 265 7.94 2.29 23.53
C ILE A 265 7.04 2.17 22.29
N ILE A 266 7.24 3.02 21.28
CA ILE A 266 6.49 2.95 20.01
C ILE A 266 6.71 1.59 19.33
N ALA A 267 7.97 1.19 19.14
CA ALA A 267 8.32 -0.07 18.49
C ALA A 267 7.71 -1.28 19.22
N TRP A 268 7.81 -1.32 20.55
CA TRP A 268 7.19 -2.38 21.35
C TRP A 268 5.65 -2.33 21.32
N SER A 269 5.05 -1.15 21.28
CA SER A 269 3.59 -1.01 21.21
C SER A 269 3.04 -1.52 19.89
N VAL A 270 3.67 -1.17 18.76
CA VAL A 270 3.30 -1.67 17.44
C VAL A 270 3.50 -3.17 17.34
N PHE A 271 4.63 -3.69 17.87
CA PHE A 271 4.87 -5.14 17.90
C PHE A 271 3.86 -5.89 18.77
N ALA A 272 3.48 -5.35 19.94
CA ALA A 272 2.46 -5.91 20.80
C ALA A 272 1.07 -5.90 20.12
N LEU A 273 0.73 -4.82 19.41
CA LEU A 273 -0.49 -4.72 18.63
C LEU A 273 -0.51 -5.76 17.49
N PHE A 274 0.62 -5.97 16.81
CA PHE A 274 0.77 -7.01 15.80
C PHE A 274 0.57 -8.40 16.42
N LEU A 275 1.22 -8.69 17.54
CA LEU A 275 1.09 -9.97 18.23
C LEU A 275 -0.36 -10.22 18.67
N TYR A 276 -1.03 -9.19 19.18
CA TYR A 276 -2.45 -9.27 19.49
C TYR A 276 -3.30 -9.58 18.26
N ASN A 277 -3.17 -8.84 17.16
CA ASN A 277 -4.00 -9.06 15.97
C ASN A 277 -3.71 -10.40 15.29
N PHE A 278 -2.45 -10.75 15.10
CA PHE A 278 -2.08 -11.96 14.37
C PHE A 278 -2.18 -13.22 15.23
N VAL A 279 -1.63 -13.20 16.45
CA VAL A 279 -1.61 -14.40 17.29
C VAL A 279 -2.93 -14.54 18.06
N LEU A 280 -3.35 -13.51 18.79
CA LEU A 280 -4.51 -13.62 19.68
C LEU A 280 -5.85 -13.52 18.93
N ALA A 281 -5.99 -12.57 18.00
CA ALA A 281 -7.26 -12.38 17.31
C ALA A 281 -7.42 -13.32 16.09
N PHE A 282 -6.34 -13.66 15.39
CA PHE A 282 -6.43 -14.55 14.22
C PHE A 282 -6.08 -16.02 14.54
N LEU A 283 -4.86 -16.30 15.02
CA LEU A 283 -4.42 -17.70 15.20
C LEU A 283 -5.18 -18.44 16.31
N VAL A 284 -5.46 -17.81 17.45
CA VAL A 284 -6.16 -18.51 18.57
C VAL A 284 -7.57 -18.97 18.15
N PRO A 285 -8.45 -18.12 17.60
CA PRO A 285 -9.75 -18.58 17.13
C PRO A 285 -9.65 -19.58 15.99
N LEU A 286 -8.68 -19.41 15.07
CA LEU A 286 -8.45 -20.37 13.98
C LEU A 286 -8.12 -21.76 14.52
N ILE A 287 -7.09 -21.86 15.36
CA ILE A 287 -6.63 -23.12 15.95
C ILE A 287 -7.74 -23.74 16.78
N TRP A 288 -8.44 -22.94 17.60
CA TRP A 288 -9.57 -23.44 18.36
C TRP A 288 -10.64 -24.04 17.46
N ASN A 289 -11.00 -23.34 16.38
CA ASN A 289 -12.02 -23.77 15.42
C ASN A 289 -11.61 -25.01 14.62
N LEU A 290 -10.32 -25.36 14.57
CA LEU A 290 -9.84 -26.63 14.01
C LEU A 290 -10.13 -27.82 14.94
N PHE A 291 -10.12 -27.63 16.25
CA PHE A 291 -10.36 -28.69 17.23
C PHE A 291 -11.84 -28.79 17.64
N GLN A 292 -12.48 -27.65 17.88
CA GLN A 292 -13.88 -27.55 18.28
C GLN A 292 -14.52 -26.31 17.68
N SER A 293 -15.74 -26.46 17.16
CA SER A 293 -16.47 -25.34 16.55
C SER A 293 -16.64 -24.19 17.56
N TRP A 294 -16.14 -23.01 17.17
CA TRP A 294 -16.19 -21.82 18.02
C TRP A 294 -17.66 -21.44 18.31
N PRO A 295 -18.07 -21.35 19.58
CA PRO A 295 -19.46 -21.07 19.93
C PRO A 295 -19.99 -19.78 19.30
N LYS A 296 -21.23 -19.80 18.80
CA LYS A 296 -21.86 -18.64 18.16
C LYS A 296 -21.93 -17.40 19.06
N SER A 297 -22.12 -17.59 20.37
CA SER A 297 -22.16 -16.50 21.35
C SER A 297 -20.81 -15.79 21.52
N TRP A 298 -19.70 -16.51 21.36
CA TRP A 298 -18.36 -15.96 21.52
C TRP A 298 -17.96 -15.06 20.36
N TRP A 299 -18.56 -15.23 19.17
CA TRP A 299 -18.36 -14.31 18.06
C TRP A 299 -18.78 -12.89 18.42
N ASN A 300 -19.85 -12.71 19.19
CA ASN A 300 -20.29 -11.37 19.60
C ASN A 300 -19.22 -10.69 20.49
N THR A 301 -18.72 -11.40 21.50
CA THR A 301 -17.64 -10.90 22.36
C THR A 301 -16.35 -10.65 21.56
N TYR A 302 -15.99 -11.58 20.66
CA TYR A 302 -14.85 -11.44 19.78
C TYR A 302 -14.93 -10.16 18.95
N PHE A 303 -16.04 -9.95 18.23
CA PHE A 303 -16.22 -8.77 17.38
C PHE A 303 -16.27 -7.47 18.20
N TRP A 304 -16.91 -7.49 19.37
CA TRP A 304 -16.93 -6.33 20.26
C TRP A 304 -15.53 -5.95 20.75
N ILE A 305 -14.70 -6.92 21.14
CA ILE A 305 -13.33 -6.64 21.60
C ILE A 305 -12.45 -6.18 20.42
N THR A 306 -12.46 -6.94 19.32
CA THR A 306 -11.51 -6.76 18.21
C THR A 306 -11.83 -5.57 17.31
N PHE A 307 -13.11 -5.28 17.04
CA PHE A 307 -13.50 -4.19 16.13
C PHE A 307 -13.95 -2.92 16.85
N LEU A 308 -14.27 -2.99 18.15
CA LEU A 308 -14.72 -1.81 18.91
C LEU A 308 -13.77 -1.45 20.06
N ALA A 309 -13.65 -2.30 21.07
CA ALA A 309 -12.97 -1.93 22.31
C ALA A 309 -11.48 -1.61 22.09
N VAL A 310 -10.73 -2.50 21.42
CA VAL A 310 -9.30 -2.32 21.18
C VAL A 310 -9.02 -1.15 20.22
N PRO A 311 -9.71 -0.99 19.07
CA PRO A 311 -9.52 0.17 18.19
C PRO A 311 -9.87 1.50 18.86
N VAL A 312 -10.94 1.57 19.67
CA VAL A 312 -11.31 2.79 20.39
C VAL A 312 -10.25 3.13 21.44
N ALA A 313 -9.82 2.16 22.25
CA ALA A 313 -8.77 2.39 23.24
C ALA A 313 -7.46 2.83 22.58
N THR A 314 -7.06 2.16 21.50
CA THR A 314 -5.86 2.50 20.74
C THR A 314 -5.98 3.90 20.13
N GLY A 315 -7.14 4.24 19.55
CA GLY A 315 -7.41 5.55 18.97
C GLY A 315 -7.37 6.68 20.00
N LEU A 316 -7.92 6.47 21.20
CA LEU A 316 -7.87 7.47 22.28
C LEU A 316 -6.42 7.71 22.74
N VAL A 317 -5.67 6.64 22.98
CA VAL A 317 -4.27 6.74 23.42
C VAL A 317 -3.39 7.36 22.33
N SER A 318 -3.51 6.88 21.09
CA SER A 318 -2.69 7.36 19.97
C SER A 318 -3.03 8.80 19.57
N THR A 319 -4.30 9.21 19.67
CA THR A 319 -4.69 10.60 19.36
C THR A 319 -4.04 11.58 20.34
N VAL A 320 -4.14 11.32 21.65
CA VAL A 320 -3.53 12.20 22.67
C VAL A 320 -2.02 12.21 22.51
N TRP A 321 -1.40 11.04 22.33
CA TRP A 321 0.04 10.94 22.16
C TRP A 321 0.50 11.64 20.88
N PHE A 322 0.00 11.27 19.71
CA PHE A 322 0.42 11.86 18.44
C PHE A 322 0.08 13.34 18.34
N MET A 323 -0.99 13.82 18.97
CA MET A 323 -1.26 15.25 19.03
C MET A 323 -0.16 16.00 19.79
N ILE A 324 0.26 15.50 20.96
CA ILE A 324 1.32 16.13 21.77
C ILE A 324 2.67 16.00 21.06
N GLY A 325 3.05 14.78 20.67
CA GLY A 325 4.34 14.48 20.02
C GLY A 325 4.45 15.17 18.67
N GLY A 326 3.44 15.04 17.81
CA GLY A 326 3.40 15.67 16.50
C GLY A 326 3.44 17.20 16.57
N THR A 327 2.77 17.82 17.56
CA THR A 327 2.87 19.27 17.76
C THR A 327 4.29 19.68 18.18
N HIS A 328 4.88 18.96 19.14
CA HIS A 328 6.24 19.23 19.59
C HIS A 328 7.26 19.09 18.44
N ASP A 329 7.17 18.02 17.67
CA ASP A 329 8.11 17.74 16.59
C ASP A 329 7.91 18.67 15.40
N THR A 330 6.68 19.11 15.13
CA THR A 330 6.41 20.16 14.14
C THR A 330 7.07 21.49 14.55
N ILE A 331 6.95 21.88 15.82
CA ILE A 331 7.60 23.09 16.34
C ILE A 331 9.12 22.96 16.25
N ARG A 332 9.66 21.80 16.60
CA ARG A 332 11.09 21.50 16.50
C ARG A 332 11.57 21.58 15.04
N LEU A 333 10.84 20.98 14.10
CA LEU A 333 11.12 21.04 12.68
C LEU A 333 11.22 22.49 12.19
N PHE A 334 10.26 23.36 12.53
CA PHE A 334 10.33 24.78 12.15
C PHE A 334 11.51 25.52 12.78
N ARG A 335 11.88 25.18 14.02
CA ARG A 335 13.05 25.75 14.69
C ARG A 335 14.36 25.31 14.02
N ASP A 336 14.45 24.05 13.65
CA ASP A 336 15.64 23.48 13.00
C ASP A 336 15.77 24.00 11.57
N LEU A 337 14.66 24.13 10.83
CA LEU A 337 14.62 24.78 9.52
C LEU A 337 15.04 26.24 9.59
N ALA A 338 14.62 26.99 10.62
CA ALA A 338 15.04 28.37 10.81
C ALA A 338 16.56 28.52 11.11
N ARG A 339 17.21 27.45 11.56
CA ARG A 339 18.66 27.41 11.85
C ARG A 339 19.47 26.75 10.73
N ARG A 340 18.81 26.12 9.76
CA ARG A 340 19.47 25.41 8.67
C ARG A 340 20.15 26.42 7.74
N VAL A 341 21.41 26.15 7.41
CA VAL A 341 22.08 26.85 6.30
C VAL A 341 21.61 26.21 5.01
N GLU A 342 20.92 26.99 4.16
CA GLU A 342 20.43 26.51 2.87
C GLU A 342 21.60 26.21 1.94
N ASN A 343 21.70 24.97 1.47
CA ASN A 343 22.56 24.62 0.35
C ASN A 343 21.72 24.74 -0.94
N PRO A 344 21.97 25.73 -1.82
CA PRO A 344 21.19 25.93 -3.04
C PRO A 344 21.30 24.78 -4.04
N ASP A 345 22.33 23.96 -3.90
CA ASP A 345 22.65 22.82 -4.74
C ASP A 345 21.96 21.52 -4.31
N ASP A 346 21.41 21.49 -3.10
CA ASP A 346 20.73 20.34 -2.50
C ASP A 346 19.23 20.38 -2.82
N ASN A 347 18.89 20.19 -4.11
CA ASN A 347 17.52 20.21 -4.61
C ASN A 347 17.02 18.82 -5.06
N GLY A 348 17.80 17.76 -4.78
CA GLY A 348 17.51 16.38 -5.17
C GLY A 348 17.86 16.02 -6.62
N GLN A 349 18.40 16.95 -7.43
CA GLN A 349 18.86 16.62 -8.78
C GLN A 349 20.22 15.93 -8.75
N VAL A 350 20.31 14.75 -9.37
CA VAL A 350 21.57 14.06 -9.64
C VAL A 350 22.01 14.43 -11.05
N LEU A 351 23.07 15.22 -11.19
CA LEU A 351 23.64 15.56 -12.49
C LEU A 351 24.77 14.59 -12.86
N ALA A 352 25.04 14.45 -14.17
CA ALA A 352 26.12 13.58 -14.65
C ALA A 352 27.50 13.97 -14.06
N GLU A 353 27.71 15.26 -13.82
CA GLU A 353 28.92 15.82 -13.19
C GLU A 353 29.08 15.35 -11.73
N ASP A 354 27.97 15.11 -11.00
CA ASP A 354 28.01 14.57 -9.63
C ASP A 354 28.39 13.08 -9.61
N THR A 355 28.13 12.37 -10.70
CA THR A 355 28.39 10.92 -10.82
C THR A 355 29.87 10.64 -11.17
N GLU A 356 30.58 11.60 -11.78
CA GLU A 356 32.03 11.51 -12.03
C GLU A 356 32.88 11.79 -10.79
N GLN A 357 32.37 12.53 -9.81
CA GLN A 357 33.06 12.78 -8.53
C GLN A 357 32.96 11.61 -7.53
N GLN A 358 32.00 10.69 -7.74
CA GLN A 358 31.78 9.51 -6.88
C GLN A 358 32.38 8.21 -7.43
N LYS A 359 32.97 8.22 -8.64
CA LYS A 359 33.75 7.11 -9.20
C LYS A 359 35.23 7.32 -8.93
#